data_AF-A0A7X7GGX7-F1
#
_entry.id   AF-A0A7X7GGX7-F1
#
_cell.length_a   1.000
_cell.length_b   1.000
_cell.length_c   1.000
_cell.angle_alpha   90.00
_cell.angle_beta   90.00
_cell.angle_gamma   90.00
#
_symmetry.space_group_name_H-M   'P 1'
#
loop_
_entity.id
_entity.type
_entity.pdbx_description
1 polymer ?
#
loop_
_entity_poly.entity_id
_entity_poly.type
_entity_poly.pdbx_seq_one_letter_code
_entity_poly.pdbx_strand_id
1 'polypeptide(L)'
;MGPMQTLPLTLQSSVVVRATPEEVYALVSDVTRTGEWSPVCTQCWWDEGQGPEVGAFFTGRNVTPDRTWETRSEVVVAAPGREFAWS
;
A
#
# COMPACT_ATOMS: atom_id res chain seq x y z
N MET A 1 29.84 -1.34 22.86
CA MET A 1 28.48 -0.95 22.41
C MET A 1 27.98 -2.08 21.55
N GLY A 2 27.10 -2.94 22.08
CA GLY A 2 26.62 -4.12 21.36
C GLY A 2 25.67 -3.73 20.21
N PRO A 3 25.44 -4.62 19.23
CA PRO A 3 24.53 -4.35 18.14
C PRO A 3 23.10 -4.15 18.67
N MET A 4 22.44 -3.09 18.22
CA MET A 4 21.02 -2.86 18.48
C MET A 4 20.23 -3.91 17.72
N GLN A 5 19.60 -4.84 18.45
CA GLN A 5 18.72 -5.84 17.85
C GLN A 5 17.38 -5.18 17.54
N THR A 6 17.09 -4.97 16.26
CA THR A 6 15.78 -4.50 15.80
C THR A 6 14.86 -5.70 15.65
N LEU A 7 13.96 -5.92 16.60
CA LEU A 7 12.88 -6.90 16.46
C LEU A 7 11.76 -6.32 15.59
N PRO A 8 11.12 -7.12 14.72
CA PRO A 8 10.01 -6.63 13.91
C PRO A 8 8.83 -6.24 14.79
N LEU A 9 8.27 -5.06 14.55
CA LEU A 9 7.03 -4.62 15.16
C LEU A 9 5.86 -5.03 14.25
N THR A 10 4.84 -5.68 14.82
CA THR A 10 3.65 -6.13 14.08
C THR A 10 2.38 -5.52 14.68
N LEU A 11 1.52 -4.96 13.83
CA LEU A 11 0.22 -4.39 14.18
C LEU A 11 -0.83 -4.84 13.15
N GLN A 12 -2.05 -5.15 13.61
CA GLN A 12 -3.17 -5.55 12.75
C GLN A 12 -4.49 -4.93 13.24
N SER A 13 -5.39 -4.62 12.30
CA SER A 13 -6.77 -4.20 12.56
C SER A 13 -7.69 -4.77 11.47
N SER A 14 -9.00 -4.84 11.74
CA SER A 14 -10.00 -5.37 10.80
C SER A 14 -11.34 -4.65 10.93
N VAL A 15 -12.06 -4.49 9.82
CA VAL A 15 -13.40 -3.93 9.77
C VAL A 15 -14.27 -4.70 8.77
N VAL A 16 -15.58 -4.75 9.00
CA VAL A 16 -16.54 -5.36 8.08
C VAL A 16 -16.98 -4.33 7.05
N VAL A 17 -16.81 -4.64 5.76
CA VAL A 17 -17.28 -3.84 4.63
C VAL A 17 -18.48 -4.53 3.98
N ARG A 18 -19.56 -3.80 3.74
CA ARG A 18 -20.76 -4.32 3.05
C ARG A 18 -20.61 -4.24 1.53
N ALA A 19 -19.66 -5.00 0.99
CA ALA A 19 -19.35 -5.13 -0.43
C ALA A 19 -18.82 -6.54 -0.72
N THR A 20 -18.72 -6.95 -1.98
CA THR A 20 -18.12 -8.25 -2.31
C THR A 20 -16.59 -8.20 -2.15
N PRO A 21 -15.91 -9.35 -1.93
CA PRO A 21 -14.45 -9.39 -1.90
C PRO A 21 -13.79 -8.84 -3.17
N GLU A 22 -14.41 -9.03 -4.34
CA GLU A 22 -13.93 -8.54 -5.62
C GLU A 22 -13.98 -7.01 -5.70
N GLU A 23 -15.07 -6.40 -5.22
CA GLU A 23 -15.23 -4.94 -5.17
C GLU A 23 -14.19 -4.31 -4.22
N VAL A 24 -14.01 -4.90 -3.04
CA VAL A 24 -13.01 -4.44 -2.07
C VAL A 24 -11.59 -4.63 -2.62
N TYR A 25 -11.32 -5.77 -3.25
CA TYR A 25 -10.01 -6.04 -3.86
C TYR A 25 -9.70 -5.04 -4.98
N ALA A 26 -10.64 -4.79 -5.90
CA ALA A 26 -10.45 -3.83 -6.98
C ALA A 26 -10.14 -2.43 -6.44
N LEU A 27 -10.80 -2.03 -5.35
CA LEU A 27 -10.53 -0.75 -4.67
C LEU A 27 -9.14 -0.71 -4.03
N VAL A 28 -8.75 -1.74 -3.28
CA VAL A 28 -7.47 -1.77 -2.53
C VAL A 28 -6.26 -1.94 -3.46
N SER A 29 -6.41 -2.76 -4.50
CA SER A 29 -5.33 -3.05 -5.46
C SER A 29 -5.06 -1.89 -6.43
N ASP A 30 -6.02 -0.98 -6.62
CA ASP A 30 -5.79 0.27 -7.34
C ASP A 30 -5.13 1.31 -6.42
N VAL A 31 -3.81 1.18 -6.26
CA VAL A 31 -3.02 2.06 -5.39
C VAL A 31 -3.14 3.53 -5.78
N THR A 32 -3.41 3.85 -7.05
CA THR A 32 -3.49 5.24 -7.56
C THR A 32 -4.60 6.04 -6.87
N ARG A 33 -5.62 5.35 -6.36
CA ARG A 33 -6.75 5.94 -5.65
C ARG A 33 -6.52 6.19 -4.16
N THR A 34 -5.37 5.76 -3.61
CA THR A 34 -5.03 5.93 -2.18
C THR A 34 -5.24 7.36 -1.68
N GLY A 35 -4.96 8.36 -2.52
CA GLY A 35 -5.12 9.77 -2.20
C GLY A 35 -6.57 10.24 -1.95
N GLU A 36 -7.57 9.47 -2.36
CA GLU A 36 -8.99 9.81 -2.15
C GLU A 36 -9.41 9.72 -0.67
N TRP A 37 -8.73 8.89 0.13
CA TRP A 37 -9.11 8.60 1.52
C TRP A 37 -7.97 8.76 2.52
N SER A 38 -6.72 8.68 2.09
CA SER A 38 -5.57 8.74 3.00
C SER A 38 -5.30 10.18 3.45
N PRO A 39 -5.17 10.43 4.78
CA PRO A 39 -4.85 11.76 5.29
C PRO A 39 -3.37 12.16 5.09
N VAL A 40 -2.51 11.22 4.64
CA VAL A 40 -1.05 11.43 4.55
C VAL A 40 -0.52 11.09 3.16
N CYS A 41 -0.73 9.88 2.66
CA CYS A 41 -0.40 9.51 1.29
C CYS A 41 -1.40 10.15 0.32
N THR A 42 -1.01 11.23 -0.35
CA THR A 42 -1.92 12.05 -1.18
C THR A 42 -1.96 11.59 -2.64
N GLN A 43 -0.97 10.82 -3.09
CA GLN A 43 -0.90 10.31 -4.45
C GLN A 43 -0.08 9.03 -4.48
N CYS A 44 -0.48 8.06 -5.31
CA CYS A 44 0.39 6.96 -5.71
C CYS A 44 0.39 6.81 -7.23
N TRP A 45 1.45 6.24 -7.77
CA TRP A 45 1.55 5.88 -9.18
C TRP A 45 2.39 4.62 -9.34
N TRP A 46 2.03 3.83 -10.36
CA TRP A 46 2.82 2.69 -10.79
C TRP A 46 4.08 3.17 -11.52
N ASP A 47 5.16 2.38 -11.42
CA ASP A 47 6.30 2.53 -12.32
C ASP A 47 5.86 2.26 -13.77
N GLU A 48 6.64 2.76 -14.74
CA GLU A 48 6.24 2.79 -16.14
C GLU A 48 5.85 1.40 -16.68
N GLY A 49 4.63 1.30 -17.21
CA GLY A 49 4.09 0.06 -17.79
C GLY A 49 3.63 -0.99 -16.79
N GLN A 50 3.64 -0.69 -15.50
CA GLN A 50 3.28 -1.64 -14.45
C GLN A 50 1.84 -1.45 -13.94
N GLY A 51 1.37 -2.45 -13.20
CA GLY A 51 0.04 -2.49 -12.62
C GLY A 51 -0.02 -3.39 -11.38
N PRO A 52 -1.23 -3.77 -10.92
CA PRO A 52 -1.43 -4.51 -9.67
C PRO A 52 -1.08 -6.00 -9.80
N GLU A 53 0.18 -6.30 -10.09
CA GLU A 53 0.74 -7.65 -10.26
C GLU A 53 1.98 -7.86 -9.40
N VAL A 54 2.27 -9.11 -9.02
CA VAL A 54 3.44 -9.44 -8.19
C VAL A 54 4.73 -9.02 -8.90
N GLY A 55 5.63 -8.36 -8.17
CA GLY A 55 6.89 -7.81 -8.69
C GLY A 55 6.77 -6.39 -9.28
N ALA A 56 5.55 -5.87 -9.42
CA ALA A 56 5.36 -4.47 -9.78
C ALA A 56 5.72 -3.54 -8.61
N PHE A 57 6.22 -2.37 -8.95
CA PHE A 57 6.56 -1.29 -8.05
C PHE A 57 5.62 -0.12 -8.25
N PHE A 58 5.28 0.52 -7.14
CA PHE A 58 4.60 1.80 -7.13
C PHE A 58 5.28 2.75 -6.14
N THR A 59 5.13 4.04 -6.41
CA THR A 59 5.59 5.10 -5.52
C THR A 59 4.41 5.83 -4.91
N GLY A 60 4.44 6.02 -3.60
CA GLY A 60 3.48 6.81 -2.84
C GLY A 60 4.10 8.11 -2.35
N ARG A 61 3.46 9.24 -2.65
CA ARG A 61 3.82 10.57 -2.14
C ARG A 61 3.03 10.86 -0.88
N ASN A 62 3.76 11.07 0.20
CA ASN A 62 3.23 11.33 1.52
C ASN A 62 3.48 12.79 1.90
N VAL A 63 2.43 13.46 2.37
CA VAL A 63 2.45 14.88 2.73
C VAL A 63 1.85 15.05 4.12
N THR A 64 2.56 15.81 4.95
CA THR A 64 2.12 16.30 6.26
C THR A 64 2.46 17.79 6.33
N PRO A 65 1.96 18.55 7.32
CA PRO A 65 2.31 19.96 7.46
C PRO A 65 3.83 20.22 7.50
N ASP A 66 4.60 19.31 8.10
CA ASP A 66 6.04 19.49 8.36
C ASP A 66 6.95 18.88 7.29
N ARG A 67 6.46 17.89 6.52
CA ARG A 67 7.30 17.15 5.58
C ARG A 67 6.54 16.56 4.41
N THR A 68 7.26 16.44 3.29
CA THR A 68 6.87 15.65 2.12
C THR A 68 7.96 14.60 1.86
N TRP A 69 7.55 13.36 1.60
CA TRP A 69 8.47 12.29 1.23
C TRP A 69 7.79 11.29 0.29
N GLU A 70 8.59 10.46 -0.36
CA GLU A 70 8.13 9.42 -1.27
C GLU A 70 8.63 8.06 -0.79
N THR A 71 7.81 7.03 -0.96
CA THR A 71 8.12 5.63 -0.63
C THR A 71 7.86 4.77 -1.85
N ARG A 72 8.84 3.93 -2.21
CA ARG A 72 8.69 2.96 -3.30
C ARG A 72 8.46 1.58 -2.68
N SER A 73 7.40 0.90 -3.11
CA SER A 73 6.98 -0.42 -2.58
C SER A 73 6.86 -1.43 -3.71
N GLU A 74 7.17 -2.70 -3.42
CA GLU A 74 6.98 -3.83 -4.33
C GLU A 74 5.71 -4.60 -3.97
N VAL A 75 4.88 -4.95 -4.95
CA VAL A 75 3.75 -5.86 -4.75
C VAL A 75 4.28 -7.28 -4.57
N VAL A 76 4.06 -7.85 -3.39
CA VAL A 76 4.52 -9.21 -3.03
C VAL A 76 3.40 -10.25 -3.12
N VAL A 77 2.13 -9.82 -3.06
CA VAL A 77 0.96 -10.68 -3.28
C VAL A 77 -0.09 -9.93 -4.09
N ALA A 78 -0.62 -10.58 -5.13
CA ALA A 78 -1.77 -10.11 -5.92
C ALA A 78 -2.70 -11.30 -6.24
N ALA A 79 -3.62 -11.59 -5.33
CA ALA A 79 -4.60 -12.66 -5.44
C ALA A 79 -6.03 -12.07 -5.50
N PRO A 80 -6.62 -11.91 -6.70
CA PRO A 80 -7.93 -11.28 -6.89
C PRO A 80 -9.02 -11.85 -5.97
N GLY A 81 -9.75 -10.93 -5.32
CA GLY A 81 -10.83 -11.26 -4.39
C GLY A 81 -10.36 -11.85 -3.03
N ARG A 82 -9.05 -11.91 -2.77
CA ARG A 82 -8.51 -12.55 -1.55
C ARG A 82 -7.46 -11.70 -0.83
N GLU A 83 -6.39 -11.30 -1.52
CA GLU A 83 -5.23 -10.69 -0.86
C GLU A 83 -4.41 -9.82 -1.82
N PHE A 84 -4.10 -8.61 -1.39
CA PHE A 84 -3.16 -7.72 -2.05
C PHE A 84 -2.19 -7.18 -0.99
N ALA A 85 -0.88 -7.32 -1.20
CA ALA A 85 0.14 -6.95 -0.23
C ALA A 85 1.41 -6.39 -0.90
N TRP A 86 2.11 -5.51 -0.19
CA TRP A 86 3.35 -4.88 -0.62
C TRP A 86 4.37 -4.77 0.52
N SER A 87 5.64 -4.57 0.17
CA SER A 87 6.74 -4.32 1.13
C SER A 87 7.72 -3.24 0.64
#